data_AF-A0A951TJN3-F1
#
_entry.id   AF-A0A951TJN3-F1
#
_cell.length_a   1.000
_cell.length_b   1.000
_cell.length_c   1.000
_cell.angle_alpha   90.00
_cell.angle_beta   90.00
_cell.angle_gamma   90.00
#
_symmetry.space_group_name_H-M   'P 1'
#
loop_
_entity.id
_entity.type
_entity.pdbx_description
1 polymer ?
#
loop_
_entity_poly.entity_id
_entity_poly.type
_entity_poly.pdbx_seq_one_letter_code
_entity_poly.pdbx_strand_id
1 'polypeptide(L)'
;MRRLHDVLDGFTAPADAVWALPDSCGPGYRFGHNGVGPPNAVYADGVPYAFIDWELAGPAPALHDVICAAVNVAPLRPDHFCRAVGFSEPPDRDARLRLFCDAYGLTDRSGLVDAVEIFMRDGLRELVELGGAGVLPFSRYLAKGEDRHLRWDLDWVVAHRSQLEGALE
;
A
#
# COMPACT_ATOMS: atom_id res chain seq x y z
N MET A 1 5.79 10.26 5.24
CA MET A 1 4.99 10.13 4.00
C MET A 1 4.68 11.48 3.36
N ARG A 2 3.96 12.41 4.02
CA ARG A 2 3.70 13.75 3.43
C ARG A 2 4.97 14.44 2.93
N ARG A 3 6.02 14.49 3.77
CA ARG A 3 7.33 15.01 3.38
C ARG A 3 7.95 14.32 2.16
N LEU A 4 7.69 13.02 1.96
CA LEU A 4 8.15 12.32 0.77
C LEU A 4 7.42 12.84 -0.47
N HIS A 5 6.09 12.89 -0.40
CA HIS A 5 5.24 13.43 -1.44
C HIS A 5 5.57 14.89 -1.78
N ASP A 6 5.81 15.76 -0.79
CA ASP A 6 6.20 17.15 -1.01
C ASP A 6 7.53 17.27 -1.80
N VAL A 7 8.47 16.36 -1.58
CA VAL A 7 9.73 16.29 -2.34
C VAL A 7 9.50 15.76 -3.75
N LEU A 8 8.68 14.72 -3.91
CA LEU A 8 8.38 14.10 -5.21
C LEU A 8 7.54 15.01 -6.12
N ASP A 9 6.73 15.92 -5.56
CA ASP A 9 5.99 16.91 -6.34
C ASP A 9 6.92 17.91 -7.06
N GLY A 10 8.14 18.10 -6.55
CA GLY A 10 9.18 18.88 -7.21
C GLY A 10 10.06 18.07 -8.17
N PHE A 11 9.86 16.76 -8.28
CA PHE A 11 10.67 15.90 -9.13
C PHE A 11 10.24 16.02 -10.60
N THR A 12 11.20 16.25 -11.49
CA THR A 12 11.00 16.20 -12.94
C THR A 12 11.77 15.02 -13.50
N ALA A 13 11.05 14.03 -14.01
CA ALA A 13 11.66 12.88 -14.66
C ALA A 13 12.32 13.29 -15.99
N PRO A 14 13.40 12.62 -16.40
CA PRO A 14 13.89 12.68 -17.78
C PRO A 14 12.78 12.36 -18.78
N ALA A 15 12.80 13.01 -19.95
CA ALA A 15 11.76 12.81 -20.97
C ALA A 15 11.75 11.38 -21.56
N ASP A 16 12.85 10.65 -21.41
CA ASP A 16 13.06 9.27 -21.84
C ASP A 16 13.05 8.27 -20.67
N ALA A 17 12.54 8.67 -19.51
CA ALA A 17 12.35 7.77 -18.38
C ALA A 17 11.44 6.60 -18.76
N VAL A 18 11.81 5.40 -18.31
CA VAL A 18 11.02 4.18 -18.48
C VAL A 18 10.72 3.63 -17.09
N TRP A 19 9.45 3.37 -16.80
CA TRP A 19 9.00 2.90 -15.50
C TRP A 19 8.67 1.41 -15.53
N ALA A 20 8.80 0.78 -14.36
CA ALA A 20 8.46 -0.63 -14.18
C ALA A 20 6.94 -0.88 -14.29
N LEU A 21 6.14 0.08 -13.85
CA LEU A 21 4.68 0.06 -13.94
C LEU A 21 4.22 0.88 -15.16
N PRO A 22 3.04 0.56 -15.75
CA PRO A 22 2.55 1.27 -16.93
C PRO A 22 2.53 2.78 -16.73
N ASP A 23 3.14 3.48 -17.69
CA ASP A 23 3.21 4.93 -17.70
C ASP A 23 1.81 5.53 -17.87
N SER A 24 1.17 5.85 -16.75
CA SER A 24 -0.11 6.54 -16.71
C SER A 24 0.14 7.90 -16.09
N CYS A 25 0.02 8.95 -16.90
CA CYS A 25 0.23 10.33 -16.49
C CYS A 25 -1.00 11.18 -16.83
N GLY A 26 -1.38 12.10 -15.95
CA GLY A 26 -2.53 12.98 -16.15
C GLY A 26 -3.08 13.55 -14.84
N PRO A 27 -4.20 14.30 -14.91
CA PRO A 27 -4.88 14.80 -13.71
C PRO A 27 -5.18 13.67 -12.73
N GLY A 28 -4.83 13.87 -11.45
CA GLY A 28 -5.02 12.86 -10.40
C GLY A 28 -3.89 11.84 -10.27
N TYR A 29 -2.81 11.97 -11.04
CA TYR A 29 -1.58 11.19 -10.89
C TYR A 29 -0.47 12.03 -10.26
N ARG A 30 0.47 11.36 -9.58
CA ARG A 30 1.68 11.96 -9.01
C ARG A 30 2.85 10.97 -9.04
N PHE A 31 4.06 11.46 -8.86
CA PHE A 31 5.21 10.59 -8.59
C PHE A 31 5.11 9.99 -7.19
N GLY A 32 5.23 8.67 -7.10
CA GLY A 32 5.20 7.91 -5.86
C GLY A 32 6.31 6.88 -5.80
N HIS A 33 6.48 6.30 -4.61
CA HIS A 33 7.30 5.12 -4.37
C HIS A 33 6.64 3.83 -4.89
N ASN A 34 5.31 3.81 -4.91
CA ASN A 34 4.43 2.71 -5.34
C ASN A 34 4.61 1.41 -4.56
N GLY A 35 5.14 1.52 -3.35
CA GLY A 35 5.41 0.42 -2.42
C GLY A 35 5.68 0.93 -1.02
N VAL A 36 5.23 2.14 -0.68
CA VAL A 36 5.60 2.79 0.58
C VAL A 36 4.88 2.16 1.76
N GLY A 37 5.62 1.84 2.82
CA GLY A 37 5.06 1.32 4.05
C GLY A 37 6.14 0.91 5.05
N PRO A 38 5.76 0.48 6.26
CA PRO A 38 6.69 -0.02 7.27
C PRO A 38 7.71 -1.06 6.78
N PRO A 39 7.37 -2.04 5.91
CA PRO A 39 8.36 -3.01 5.42
C PRO A 39 9.51 -2.37 4.63
N ASN A 40 9.25 -1.24 3.97
CA ASN A 40 10.19 -0.55 3.09
C ASN A 40 10.76 0.73 3.75
N ALA A 41 10.58 0.88 5.05
CA ALA A 41 11.08 2.01 5.83
C ALA A 41 12.27 1.58 6.69
N VAL A 42 13.33 2.39 6.66
CA VAL A 42 14.45 2.30 7.61
C VAL A 42 14.12 3.18 8.80
N TYR A 43 14.24 2.62 10.00
CA TYR A 43 13.93 3.31 11.25
C TYR A 43 15.20 3.69 12.02
N ALA A 44 15.22 4.89 12.59
CA ALA A 44 16.21 5.33 13.56
C ALA A 44 15.45 5.86 14.79
N ASP A 45 15.80 5.37 15.97
CA ASP A 45 15.15 5.74 17.25
C ASP A 45 13.62 5.62 17.23
N GLY A 46 13.10 4.61 16.54
CA GLY A 46 11.66 4.35 16.41
C GLY A 46 10.93 5.25 15.41
N VAL A 47 11.64 6.11 14.67
CA VAL A 47 11.08 7.03 13.69
C VAL A 47 11.51 6.63 12.27
N PRO A 48 10.61 6.68 11.26
CA PRO A 48 11.00 6.48 9.87
C PRO A 48 12.04 7.52 9.43
N TYR A 49 13.22 7.06 9.02
CA TYR A 49 14.35 7.88 8.60
C TYR A 49 14.51 7.93 7.07
N ALA A 50 14.34 6.78 6.40
CA ALA A 50 14.48 6.67 4.95
C ALA A 50 13.54 5.59 4.38
N PHE A 51 13.31 5.62 3.07
CA PHE A 51 12.63 4.55 2.33
C PHE A 51 13.61 3.86 1.38
N ILE A 52 13.45 2.54 1.24
CA ILE A 52 14.23 1.65 0.36
C ILE A 52 13.29 0.97 -0.64
N ASP A 53 13.83 0.23 -1.60
CA ASP A 53 13.05 -0.53 -2.60
C ASP A 53 12.26 0.36 -3.58
N TRP A 54 12.97 1.29 -4.22
CA TRP A 54 12.47 2.26 -5.19
C TRP A 54 12.18 1.70 -6.60
N GLU A 55 12.24 0.39 -6.78
CA GLU A 55 12.14 -0.26 -8.10
C GLU A 55 10.77 -0.06 -8.79
N LEU A 56 9.72 0.19 -8.00
CA LEU A 56 8.38 0.48 -8.51
C LEU A 56 8.07 1.98 -8.59
N ALA A 57 9.01 2.84 -8.21
CA ALA A 57 8.77 4.27 -8.18
C ALA A 57 8.46 4.82 -9.57
N GLY A 58 7.55 5.78 -9.64
CA GLY A 58 7.07 6.34 -10.90
C GLY A 58 5.69 6.99 -10.76
N PRO A 59 5.10 7.44 -11.87
CA PRO A 59 3.75 7.99 -11.89
C PRO A 59 2.71 6.96 -11.46
N ALA A 60 1.83 7.34 -10.53
CA ALA A 60 0.71 6.52 -10.06
C ALA A 60 -0.47 7.40 -9.63
N PRO A 61 -1.68 6.85 -9.42
CA PRO A 61 -2.79 7.59 -8.85
C PRO A 61 -2.38 8.27 -7.53
N ALA A 62 -2.87 9.48 -7.28
CA ALA A 62 -2.38 10.33 -6.18
C ALA A 62 -2.50 9.71 -4.78
N LEU A 63 -3.44 8.78 -4.60
CA LEU A 63 -3.68 8.05 -3.35
C LEU A 63 -2.99 6.67 -3.30
N HIS A 64 -2.31 6.24 -4.35
CA HIS A 64 -1.73 4.89 -4.43
C HIS A 64 -0.77 4.62 -3.27
N ASP A 65 0.20 5.52 -3.05
CA ASP A 65 1.12 5.43 -1.91
C ASP A 65 0.39 5.53 -0.56
N VAL A 66 -0.69 6.32 -0.48
CA VAL A 66 -1.49 6.49 0.75
C VAL A 66 -2.15 5.17 1.13
N ILE A 67 -2.72 4.49 0.14
CA ILE A 67 -3.37 3.19 0.28
C ILE A 67 -2.33 2.13 0.68
N CYS A 68 -1.20 2.08 -0.03
CA CYS A 68 -0.12 1.14 0.25
C CYS A 68 0.38 1.26 1.71
N ALA A 69 0.60 2.49 2.17
CA ALA A 69 1.01 2.75 3.54
C ALA A 69 -0.10 2.44 4.55
N ALA A 70 -1.34 2.86 4.30
CA ALA A 70 -2.48 2.65 5.21
C ALA A 70 -2.70 1.18 5.53
N VAL A 71 -2.68 0.31 4.50
CA VAL A 71 -2.85 -1.15 4.64
C VAL A 71 -1.83 -1.75 5.60
N ASN A 72 -0.59 -1.24 5.60
CA ASN A 72 0.48 -1.76 6.43
C ASN A 72 0.57 -1.09 7.81
N VAL A 73 0.29 0.21 7.90
CA VAL A 73 0.32 0.96 9.18
C VAL A 73 -0.83 0.53 10.09
N ALA A 74 -2.03 0.32 9.54
CA ALA A 74 -3.24 -0.08 10.26
C ALA A 74 -3.47 -1.60 10.29
N PRO A 75 -2.43 -2.42 10.05
CA PRO A 75 -2.50 -3.74 9.41
C PRO A 75 -3.93 -4.23 9.07
N LEU A 76 -4.45 -3.82 7.91
CA LEU A 76 -5.79 -4.20 7.41
C LEU A 76 -5.82 -5.65 6.92
N ARG A 77 -5.59 -6.58 7.85
CA ARG A 77 -5.29 -8.00 7.60
C ARG A 77 -5.76 -8.86 8.78
N PRO A 78 -5.94 -10.18 8.58
CA PRO A 78 -6.29 -11.10 9.65
C PRO A 78 -5.33 -11.05 10.86
N ASP A 79 -5.85 -11.41 12.03
CA ASP A 79 -5.09 -11.38 13.29
C ASP A 79 -3.83 -12.26 13.29
N HIS A 80 -3.85 -13.36 12.55
CA HIS A 80 -2.68 -14.23 12.43
C HIS A 80 -1.52 -13.54 11.72
N PHE A 81 -1.79 -12.64 10.76
CA PHE A 81 -0.76 -11.82 10.14
C PHE A 81 -0.15 -10.85 11.15
N CYS A 82 -0.99 -10.17 11.93
CA CYS A 82 -0.52 -9.21 12.95
C CYS A 82 0.46 -9.87 13.92
N ARG A 83 0.13 -11.08 14.39
CA ARG A 83 1.03 -11.86 15.24
C ARG A 83 2.34 -12.22 14.54
N ALA A 84 2.28 -12.62 13.27
CA ALA A 84 3.46 -12.98 12.49
C ALA A 84 4.43 -11.80 12.29
N VAL A 85 3.93 -10.56 12.26
CA VAL A 85 4.75 -9.34 12.15
C VAL A 85 5.07 -8.68 13.49
N GLY A 86 4.86 -9.39 14.61
CA GLY A 86 5.37 -9.01 15.92
C GLY A 86 4.38 -8.29 16.85
N PHE A 87 3.10 -8.17 16.48
CA PHE A 87 2.09 -7.70 17.43
C PHE A 87 1.76 -8.80 18.45
N SER A 88 1.77 -8.48 19.74
CA SER A 88 1.35 -9.43 20.79
C SER A 88 -0.15 -9.73 20.74
N GLU A 89 -0.95 -8.70 20.41
CA GLU A 89 -2.39 -8.76 20.22
C GLU A 89 -2.77 -7.93 18.98
N PRO A 90 -3.88 -8.22 18.29
CA PRO A 90 -4.32 -7.40 17.16
C PRO A 90 -4.45 -5.92 17.58
N PRO A 91 -3.85 -4.98 16.85
CA PRO A 91 -3.91 -3.57 17.23
C PRO A 91 -5.32 -3.00 16.96
N ASP A 92 -5.60 -1.84 17.55
CA ASP A 92 -6.76 -1.02 17.19
C ASP A 92 -6.55 -0.46 15.76
N ARG A 93 -7.08 -1.17 14.77
CA ARG A 93 -6.92 -0.87 13.34
C ARG A 93 -7.63 0.42 12.97
N ASP A 94 -8.80 0.65 13.55
CA ASP A 94 -9.65 1.81 13.30
C ASP A 94 -8.95 3.09 13.78
N ALA A 95 -8.44 3.09 15.02
CA ALA A 95 -7.68 4.21 15.54
C ALA A 95 -6.40 4.48 14.74
N ARG A 96 -5.68 3.42 14.32
CA ARG A 96 -4.46 3.56 13.52
C ARG A 96 -4.73 4.09 12.11
N LEU A 97 -5.81 3.62 11.47
CA LEU A 97 -6.21 4.07 10.14
C LEU A 97 -6.62 5.55 10.16
N ARG A 98 -7.44 5.97 11.13
CA ARG A 98 -7.80 7.37 11.35
C ARG A 98 -6.57 8.24 11.59
N LEU A 99 -5.72 7.83 12.54
CA LEU A 99 -4.50 8.56 12.88
C LEU A 99 -3.57 8.72 11.67
N PHE A 100 -3.45 7.69 10.84
CA PHE A 100 -2.67 7.78 9.59
C PHE A 100 -3.28 8.80 8.63
N CYS A 101 -4.60 8.77 8.42
CA CYS A 101 -5.30 9.73 7.57
C CYS A 101 -5.15 11.18 8.10
N ASP A 102 -5.30 11.39 9.41
CA ASP A 102 -5.11 12.67 10.08
C ASP A 102 -3.67 13.18 9.88
N ALA A 103 -2.67 12.35 10.17
CA ALA A 103 -1.26 12.70 10.06
C ALA A 103 -0.85 12.97 8.60
N TYR A 104 -1.44 12.25 7.63
CA TYR A 104 -1.29 12.52 6.20
C TYR A 104 -2.17 13.69 5.72
N GLY A 105 -3.11 14.18 6.52
CA GLY A 105 -3.98 15.32 6.17
C GLY A 105 -4.97 14.98 5.07
N LEU A 106 -5.41 13.72 5.03
CA LEU A 106 -6.47 13.27 4.14
C LEU A 106 -7.81 13.75 4.71
N THR A 107 -8.34 14.82 4.13
CA THR A 107 -9.58 15.46 4.56
C THR A 107 -10.82 14.78 4.00
N ASP A 108 -10.74 14.28 2.77
CA ASP A 108 -11.77 13.45 2.15
C ASP A 108 -11.33 11.99 2.19
N ARG A 109 -12.04 11.20 2.98
CA ARG A 109 -11.79 9.76 3.16
C ARG A 109 -12.85 8.91 2.48
N SER A 110 -13.81 9.55 1.82
CA SER A 110 -14.88 8.86 1.11
C SER A 110 -14.28 7.95 0.04
N GLY A 111 -14.76 6.70 -0.02
CA GLY A 111 -14.24 5.70 -0.94
C GLY A 111 -12.82 5.18 -0.66
N LEU A 112 -12.18 5.55 0.46
CA LEU A 112 -10.85 5.02 0.80
C LEU A 112 -10.86 3.50 0.96
N VAL A 113 -11.91 2.94 1.57
CA VAL A 113 -12.05 1.48 1.74
C VAL A 113 -12.28 0.80 0.40
N ASP A 114 -13.08 1.40 -0.49
CA ASP A 114 -13.22 0.92 -1.88
C ASP A 114 -11.88 0.89 -2.60
N ALA A 115 -11.09 1.96 -2.46
CA ALA A 115 -9.78 2.07 -3.10
C ALA A 115 -8.76 1.04 -2.54
N VAL A 116 -8.80 0.77 -1.23
CA VAL A 116 -8.02 -0.31 -0.60
C VAL A 116 -8.42 -1.67 -1.16
N GLU A 117 -9.73 -1.93 -1.29
CA GLU A 117 -10.21 -3.21 -1.83
C GLU A 117 -9.78 -3.39 -3.29
N ILE A 118 -9.92 -2.36 -4.12
CA ILE A 118 -9.48 -2.38 -5.52
C ILE A 118 -7.97 -2.64 -5.59
N PHE A 119 -7.18 -1.91 -4.80
CA PHE A 119 -5.73 -2.11 -4.72
C PHE A 119 -5.35 -3.56 -4.38
N MET A 120 -6.00 -4.17 -3.38
CA MET A 120 -5.75 -5.57 -3.01
C MET A 120 -6.20 -6.56 -4.08
N ARG A 121 -7.35 -6.33 -4.73
CA ARG A 121 -7.82 -7.16 -5.85
C ARG A 121 -6.86 -7.11 -7.03
N ASP A 122 -6.36 -5.92 -7.34
CA ASP A 122 -5.42 -5.69 -8.44
C ASP A 122 -4.08 -6.37 -8.17
N GLY A 123 -3.52 -6.20 -6.96
CA GLY A 123 -2.27 -6.86 -6.57
C GLY A 123 -2.39 -8.40 -6.55
N LEU A 124 -3.53 -8.94 -6.11
CA LEU A 124 -3.78 -10.39 -6.17
C LEU A 124 -3.88 -10.89 -7.62
N ARG A 125 -4.61 -10.18 -8.48
CA ARG A 125 -4.72 -10.53 -9.90
C ARG A 125 -3.35 -10.52 -10.57
N GLU A 126 -2.58 -9.44 -10.37
CA GLU A 126 -1.24 -9.30 -10.93
C GLU A 126 -0.30 -10.43 -10.47
N LEU A 127 -0.31 -10.76 -9.17
CA LEU A 127 0.48 -11.88 -8.65
C LEU A 127 0.14 -13.20 -9.35
N VAL A 128 -1.15 -13.50 -9.54
CA VAL A 128 -1.60 -14.75 -10.18
C VAL A 128 -1.25 -14.75 -11.67
N GLU A 129 -1.49 -13.65 -12.38
CA GLU A 129 -1.21 -13.52 -13.82
C GLU A 129 0.29 -13.62 -14.11
N LEU A 130 1.11 -12.76 -13.48
CA LEU A 130 2.56 -12.74 -13.67
C LEU A 130 3.22 -14.00 -13.12
N GLY A 131 2.75 -14.48 -11.96
CA GLY A 131 3.25 -15.71 -11.34
C GLY A 131 2.96 -16.94 -12.20
N GLY A 132 1.75 -17.06 -12.74
CA GLY A 132 1.35 -18.14 -13.65
C GLY A 132 2.08 -18.10 -14.99
N ALA A 133 2.45 -16.90 -15.45
CA ALA A 133 3.29 -16.69 -16.63
C ALA A 133 4.79 -16.95 -16.37
N GLY A 134 5.20 -17.26 -15.13
CA GLY A 134 6.58 -17.55 -14.77
C GLY A 134 7.47 -16.31 -14.56
N VAL A 135 6.90 -15.11 -14.58
CA VAL A 135 7.65 -13.84 -14.44
C VAL A 135 8.21 -13.73 -13.02
N LEU A 136 9.51 -13.45 -12.90
CA LEU A 136 10.15 -13.20 -11.60
C LEU A 136 9.92 -11.74 -11.16
N PRO A 137 9.80 -11.47 -9.85
CA PRO A 137 9.81 -12.43 -8.74
C PRO A 137 8.44 -13.10 -8.47
N PHE A 138 7.37 -12.70 -9.16
CA PHE A 138 5.99 -13.15 -8.93
C PHE A 138 5.82 -14.68 -8.93
N SER A 139 6.51 -15.40 -9.81
CA SER A 139 6.47 -16.87 -9.86
C SER A 139 7.01 -17.52 -8.58
N ARG A 140 7.99 -16.90 -7.92
CA ARG A 140 8.49 -17.36 -6.60
C ARG A 140 7.49 -17.08 -5.49
N TYR A 141 6.83 -15.92 -5.53
CA TYR A 141 5.79 -15.57 -4.56
C TYR A 141 4.58 -16.51 -4.69
N LEU A 142 4.13 -16.77 -5.92
CA LEU A 142 3.06 -17.71 -6.18
C LEU A 142 3.42 -19.13 -5.73
N ALA A 143 4.65 -19.59 -5.99
CA ALA A 143 5.12 -20.90 -5.51
C ALA A 143 5.16 -21.02 -3.98
N LYS A 144 5.38 -19.91 -3.27
CA LYS A 144 5.29 -19.84 -1.80
C LYS A 144 3.85 -19.76 -1.27
N GLY A 145 2.89 -19.49 -2.15
CA GLY A 145 1.47 -19.38 -1.81
C GLY A 145 1.05 -17.99 -1.34
N GLU A 146 1.75 -16.93 -1.78
CA GLU A 146 1.37 -15.54 -1.44
C GLU A 146 -0.01 -15.16 -1.97
N ASP A 147 -0.51 -15.84 -3.01
CA ASP A 147 -1.88 -15.67 -3.51
C ASP A 147 -2.94 -15.99 -2.45
N ARG A 148 -2.67 -17.00 -1.60
CA ARG A 148 -3.54 -17.35 -0.47
C ARG A 148 -3.51 -16.28 0.61
N HIS A 149 -2.34 -15.72 0.91
CA HIS A 149 -2.20 -14.64 1.88
C HIS A 149 -2.92 -13.37 1.42
N LEU A 150 -2.70 -12.95 0.17
CA LEU A 150 -3.39 -11.80 -0.40
C LEU A 150 -4.91 -12.02 -0.50
N ARG A 151 -5.36 -13.26 -0.72
CA ARG A 151 -6.79 -13.60 -0.65
C ARG A 151 -7.34 -13.41 0.76
N TRP A 152 -6.65 -13.89 1.79
CA TRP A 152 -7.08 -13.69 3.18
C TRP A 152 -7.12 -12.21 3.58
N ASP A 153 -6.14 -11.42 3.15
CA ASP A 153 -6.12 -9.98 3.37
C ASP A 153 -7.33 -9.29 2.73
N LEU A 154 -7.60 -9.61 1.45
CA LEU A 154 -8.74 -9.08 0.72
C LEU A 154 -10.08 -9.50 1.36
N ASP A 155 -10.24 -10.78 1.67
CA ASP A 155 -11.46 -11.30 2.30
C ASP A 155 -11.69 -10.65 3.67
N TRP A 156 -10.61 -10.37 4.42
CA TRP A 156 -10.69 -9.63 5.68
C TRP A 156 -11.18 -8.20 5.47
N VAL A 157 -10.62 -7.45 4.51
CA VAL A 157 -11.07 -6.09 4.22
C VAL A 157 -12.54 -6.06 3.81
N VAL A 158 -12.96 -6.99 2.94
CA VAL A 158 -14.36 -7.11 2.51
C VAL A 158 -15.28 -7.40 3.69
N ALA A 159 -14.90 -8.32 4.59
CA ALA A 159 -15.70 -8.67 5.75
C ALA A 159 -15.81 -7.53 6.80
N HIS A 160 -14.81 -6.64 6.88
CA HIS A 160 -14.77 -5.54 7.84
C HIS A 160 -15.09 -4.18 7.20
N ARG A 161 -15.53 -4.15 5.93
CA ARG A 161 -15.78 -2.93 5.15
C ARG A 161 -16.58 -1.89 5.94
N SER A 162 -17.77 -2.26 6.44
CA SER A 162 -18.65 -1.30 7.14
C SER A 162 -18.05 -0.77 8.44
N GLN A 163 -17.24 -1.56 9.15
CA GLN A 163 -16.52 -1.11 10.33
C GLN A 163 -15.46 -0.07 9.94
N LEU A 164 -14.67 -0.36 8.91
CA LEU A 164 -13.61 0.52 8.43
C LEU A 164 -14.18 1.83 7.88
N GLU A 165 -15.30 1.78 7.15
CA GLU A 165 -16.02 2.95 6.67
C GLU A 165 -16.53 3.80 7.84
N GLY A 166 -17.20 3.20 8.82
CA GLY A 166 -17.68 3.91 10.01
C GLY A 166 -16.55 4.48 10.89
N ALA A 167 -15.35 3.91 10.81
CA ALA A 167 -14.17 4.48 11.46
C ALA A 167 -13.59 5.69 10.69
N LEU A 168 -13.92 5.90 9.43
CA LEU A 168 -13.36 6.98 8.61
C LEU A 168 -14.26 8.22 8.52
N GLU A 169 -15.52 8.10 8.97
CA GLU A 169 -16.47 9.21 9.18
C GLU A 169 -16.04 10.15 10.32
#